data_AF-A0A660TK42-F1
#
_entry.id   AF-A0A660TK42-F1
#
_cell.length_a   1.000
_cell.length_b   1.000
_cell.length_c   1.000
_cell.angle_alpha   90.00
_cell.angle_beta   90.00
_cell.angle_gamma   90.00
#
_symmetry.space_group_name_H-M   'P 1'
#
loop_
_entity.id
_entity.type
_entity.pdbx_description
1 polymer ?
#
loop_
_entity_poly.entity_id
_entity_poly.type
_entity_poly.pdbx_seq_one_letter_code
_entity_poly.pdbx_strand_id
1 'polypeptide(L)' 'MLRKNGGTKVRYIPPHYHNANADVESSHRLIEDEFYSRKPISSKEDFLTKASTYQFYFNFMRKK' A
#
# COMPACT_ATOMS: atom_id res chain seq x y z
N MET A 1 11.36 -18.75 -11.59
CA MET A 1 12.69 -18.09 -11.56
C MET A 1 12.62 -16.94 -10.55
N LEU A 2 13.17 -17.10 -9.34
CA LEU A 2 13.24 -16.03 -8.33
C LEU A 2 14.71 -15.85 -7.93
N ARG A 3 15.29 -14.72 -8.30
CA ARG A 3 16.64 -14.34 -7.85
C ARG A 3 16.56 -14.02 -6.35
N LYS A 4 17.18 -14.86 -5.53
CA LYS A 4 17.36 -14.65 -4.09
C LYS A 4 18.52 -13.66 -3.88
N ASN A 5 18.21 -12.37 -3.83
CA ASN A 5 19.15 -11.38 -3.30
C ASN A 5 18.65 -11.00 -1.90
N GLY A 6 19.35 -11.45 -0.86
CA GLY A 6 19.12 -11.05 0.53
C GLY A 6 18.33 -12.04 1.38
N GLY A 7 18.85 -13.26 1.59
CA GLY A 7 18.59 -14.17 2.74
C GLY A 7 17.15 -14.58 3.11
N THR A 8 16.13 -13.95 2.54
CA THR A 8 14.76 -13.95 3.04
C THR A 8 14.02 -15.16 2.50
N LYS A 9 13.27 -15.83 3.39
CA LYS A 9 12.35 -16.91 2.99
C LYS A 9 11.03 -16.30 2.57
N VAL A 10 10.79 -16.23 1.25
CA VAL A 10 9.48 -15.89 0.70
C VAL A 10 8.49 -16.99 1.07
N ARG A 11 7.32 -16.61 1.59
CA ARG A 11 6.18 -17.51 1.83
C ARG A 11 5.00 -17.02 1.01
N TYR A 12 4.29 -17.97 0.39
CA TYR A 12 3.04 -17.71 -0.31
C TYR A 12 1.87 -18.05 0.59
N ILE A 13 0.75 -17.36 0.35
CA ILE A 13 -0.51 -17.66 1.02
C ILE A 13 -1.13 -18.90 0.38
N PRO A 14 -1.65 -19.84 1.17
CA PRO A 14 -2.35 -20.99 0.63
C PRO A 14 -3.61 -20.55 -0.15
N PRO A 15 -3.96 -21.25 -1.25
CA PRO A 15 -5.18 -20.94 -1.99
C PRO A 15 -6.41 -21.01 -1.08
N HIS A 16 -7.35 -20.07 -1.28
CA HIS A 16 -8.63 -19.94 -0.57
C HIS A 16 -8.54 -19.42 0.89
N TYR A 17 -7.36 -18.96 1.33
CA TYR A 17 -7.17 -18.31 2.64
C TYR A 17 -7.24 -16.79 2.49
N HIS A 18 -8.43 -16.26 2.22
CA HIS A 18 -8.67 -14.82 2.02
C HIS A 18 -8.24 -13.94 3.20
N ASN A 19 -8.33 -14.47 4.43
CA ASN A 19 -7.95 -13.72 5.64
C ASN A 19 -6.44 -13.70 5.93
N ALA A 20 -5.62 -14.48 5.22
CA ALA A 20 -4.17 -14.50 5.47
C ALA A 20 -3.47 -13.16 5.15
N ASN A 21 -4.15 -12.27 4.41
CA ASN A 21 -3.73 -10.91 4.09
C ASN A 21 -4.69 -9.84 4.63
N ALA A 22 -5.60 -10.18 5.55
CA ALA A 22 -6.66 -9.25 5.98
C ALA A 22 -6.13 -7.88 6.46
N ASP A 23 -4.99 -7.86 7.15
CA ASP A 23 -4.34 -6.62 7.60
C ASP A 23 -3.84 -5.74 6.44
N VAL A 24 -3.29 -6.38 5.41
CA VAL A 24 -2.82 -5.70 4.18
C VAL A 24 -4.02 -5.15 3.42
N GLU A 25 -5.08 -5.95 3.25
CA GLU A 25 -6.29 -5.50 2.54
C GLU A 25 -7.03 -4.39 3.31
N SER A 26 -7.02 -4.43 4.64
CA SER A 26 -7.56 -3.34 5.46
C SER A 26 -6.76 -2.05 5.26
N SER A 27 -5.44 -2.16 5.12
CA SER A 27 -4.57 -1.02 4.81
C SER A 27 -4.82 -0.49 3.40
N HIS A 28 -4.99 -1.36 2.39
CA HIS A 28 -5.36 -0.96 1.03
C HIS A 28 -6.64 -0.15 1.02
N ARG A 29 -7.69 -0.64 1.68
CA ARG A 29 -8.98 0.06 1.74
C ARG A 29 -8.85 1.47 2.31
N LEU A 30 -8.13 1.63 3.41
CA LEU A 30 -7.88 2.95 4.01
C LEU A 30 -7.13 3.88 3.05
N ILE A 31 -6.09 3.36 2.40
CA ILE A 31 -5.30 4.12 1.43
C ILE A 31 -6.18 4.55 0.25
N GLU A 32 -6.97 3.64 -0.31
CA GLU A 32 -7.82 3.93 -1.45
C GLU A 32 -8.89 4.97 -1.10
N ASP A 33 -9.58 4.78 0.02
CA ASP A 33 -10.61 5.68 0.53
C ASP A 33 -10.05 7.08 0.83
N GLU A 34 -8.83 7.21 1.34
CA GLU A 34 -8.25 8.51 1.71
C GLU A 34 -7.47 9.20 0.58
N PHE A 35 -6.80 8.43 -0.29
CA PHE A 35 -5.91 8.95 -1.33
C PHE A 35 -6.68 9.29 -2.60
N TYR A 36 -7.55 8.38 -3.06
CA TYR A 36 -8.25 8.53 -4.33
C TYR A 36 -9.58 9.29 -4.22
N SER A 37 -10.16 9.43 -3.01
CA SER A 37 -11.36 10.26 -2.81
C SER A 37 -11.11 11.76 -2.92
N ARG A 38 -9.84 12.19 -2.94
CA ARG A 38 -9.43 13.59 -3.02
C ARG A 38 -9.41 14.08 -4.46
N LYS A 39 -8.59 15.10 -4.74
CA LYS A 39 -8.49 15.71 -6.06
C LYS A 39 -7.98 14.71 -7.11
N PRO A 40 -8.53 14.75 -8.34
CA PRO A 40 -8.03 13.97 -9.46
C PRO A 40 -6.52 14.15 -9.65
N ILE A 41 -5.89 13.09 -10.13
CA ILE A 41 -4.47 13.08 -10.50
C ILE A 41 -4.36 13.61 -11.93
N SER A 42 -3.57 14.67 -12.13
CA SER A 42 -3.48 15.35 -13.44
C SER A 42 -2.28 14.90 -14.28
N SER A 43 -1.24 14.35 -13.65
CA SER A 43 -0.05 13.83 -14.34
C SER A 43 0.67 12.80 -13.48
N LYS A 44 1.71 12.18 -14.03
CA LYS A 44 2.59 11.26 -13.31
C LYS A 44 3.34 11.96 -12.18
N GLU A 45 3.81 13.18 -12.41
CA GLU A 45 4.52 13.99 -11.41
C GLU A 45 3.61 14.39 -10.26
N ASP A 46 2.35 14.76 -10.57
CA ASP A 46 1.31 15.03 -9.57
C ASP A 46 1.01 13.78 -8.73
N PHE A 47 0.88 12.62 -9.38
CA PHE A 47 0.70 11.34 -8.68
C PHE A 47 1.82 11.07 -7.69
N LEU A 48 3.09 11.14 -8.12
CA LEU A 48 4.24 10.84 -7.28
C LEU A 48 4.37 11.82 -6.11
N THR A 49 4.08 13.10 -6.35
CA THR A 49 4.09 14.14 -5.32
C THR A 49 3.01 13.88 -4.27
N LYS A 50 1.78 13.59 -4.71
CA LYS A 50 0.67 13.23 -3.81
C LYS A 50 0.97 11.94 -3.05
N ALA A 51 1.47 10.90 -3.72
CA ALA A 51 1.73 9.60 -3.12
C ALA A 51 2.79 9.68 -2.01
N SER A 52 3.91 10.36 -2.28
CA SER A 52 4.96 10.58 -1.28
C SER A 52 4.45 11.39 -0.08
N THR A 53 3.72 12.49 -0.34
CA THR A 53 3.10 13.32 0.71
C THR A 53 2.11 12.50 1.56
N TYR A 54 1.27 11.71 0.90
CA TYR A 54 0.29 10.86 1.57
C TYR A 54 0.98 9.78 2.41
N GLN A 55 2.07 9.19 1.94
CA GLN A 55 2.83 8.20 2.70
C GLN A 55 3.43 8.79 3.98
N PHE A 56 3.95 10.02 3.94
CA PHE A 56 4.40 10.73 5.14
C PHE A 56 3.24 10.98 6.11
N TYR A 57 2.11 11.47 5.60
CA TYR A 57 0.91 11.67 6.41
C TYR A 57 0.46 10.37 7.07
N PHE A 58 0.31 9.29 6.30
CA PHE A 58 -0.21 8.00 6.77
C PHE A 58 0.66 7.38 7.86
N ASN A 59 1.99 7.47 7.71
CA ASN A 59 2.94 6.86 8.64
C ASN A 59 3.20 7.69 9.89
N PHE A 60 3.20 9.03 9.79
CA PHE A 60 3.70 9.89 10.87
C PHE A 60 2.65 10.83 11.46
N MET A 61 1.61 11.20 10.71
CA MET A 61 0.66 12.23 11.12
C MET A 61 -0.77 11.72 11.31
N ARG A 62 -1.14 10.59 10.70
CA ARG A 62 -2.47 10.00 10.81
C ARG A 62 -2.69 9.52 12.24
N LYS A 63 -3.75 10.04 12.87
CA LYS A 63 -4.16 9.57 14.20
C LYS A 63 -4.79 8.17 14.07
N LYS A 64 -4.54 7.33 15.07
CA LYS A 64 -5.16 6.01 15.20
C LYS A 64 -6.52 6.12 15.85
#